data_AF-A0A351XN79-F1
#
_entry.id   AF-A0A351XN79-F1
#
_cell.length_a   1.000
_cell.length_b   1.000
_cell.length_c   1.000
_cell.angle_alpha   90.00
_cell.angle_beta   90.00
_cell.angle_gamma   90.00
#
_symmetry.space_group_name_H-M   'P 1'
#
loop_
_entity.id
_entity.type
_entity.pdbx_description
1 polymer ?
#
loop_
_entity_poly.entity_id
_entity_poly.type
_entity_poly.pdbx_seq_one_letter_code
_entity_poly.pdbx_strand_id
1 'polypeptide(L)' 'MAEKNIYCKPEYFYNRELSWISFNYRVLSEVQDKNRPLFDRMSFLAITASNLDEFFMI' A
#
# COMPACT_ATOMS: atom_id res chain seq x y z
N MET A 1 -0.07 35.28 -20.99
CA MET A 1 1.13 34.44 -20.87
C MET A 1 0.76 33.31 -19.91
N ALA A 2 0.47 32.11 -20.43
CA ALA A 2 -0.05 31.02 -19.61
C ALA A 2 1.01 30.56 -18.60
N GLU A 3 0.67 30.51 -17.32
CA GLU A 3 1.54 29.99 -16.27
C GLU A 3 1.93 28.55 -16.61
N LYS A 4 3.23 28.28 -16.62
CA LYS A 4 3.77 26.94 -16.90
C LYS A 4 3.37 26.05 -15.71
N ASN A 5 2.46 25.10 -15.94
CA ASN A 5 2.00 24.17 -14.90
C ASN A 5 3.19 23.35 -14.38
N ILE A 6 3.67 23.69 -13.20
CA ILE A 6 4.86 23.08 -12.59
C ILE A 6 4.60 21.65 -12.11
N TYR A 7 3.35 21.17 -12.03
CA TYR A 7 3.00 19.90 -11.41
C TYR A 7 3.11 18.68 -12.34
N CYS A 8 3.49 18.85 -13.61
CA CYS A 8 3.48 17.75 -14.59
C CYS A 8 4.83 17.02 -14.74
N LYS A 9 5.82 17.29 -13.89
CA LYS A 9 7.13 16.65 -14.03
C LYS A 9 7.09 15.19 -13.57
N PRO A 10 7.65 14.24 -14.35
CA PRO A 10 7.66 12.82 -13.99
C PRO A 10 8.27 12.51 -12.61
N GLU A 11 9.25 13.31 -12.18
CA GLU A 11 9.94 13.20 -10.89
C GLU A 11 9.02 13.39 -9.66
N TYR A 12 7.81 13.92 -9.84
CA TYR A 12 6.82 14.06 -8.77
C TYR A 12 5.86 12.88 -8.65
N PHE A 13 5.91 11.94 -9.60
CA PHE A 13 5.02 10.80 -9.63
C PHE A 13 5.77 9.53 -9.25
N TYR A 14 5.06 8.63 -8.60
CA TYR A 14 5.54 7.30 -8.30
C TYR A 14 4.65 6.27 -9.00
N ASN A 15 5.22 5.12 -9.34
CA ASN A 15 4.46 4.06 -9.98
C ASN A 15 3.33 3.58 -9.03
N ARG A 16 2.10 3.53 -9.57
CA ARG A 16 0.90 3.19 -8.79
C ARG A 16 0.98 1.80 -8.18
N GLU A 17 1.42 0.81 -8.94
CA GLU A 17 1.51 -0.59 -8.50
C GLU A 17 2.56 -0.74 -7.41
N LEU A 18 3.72 -0.10 -7.57
CA LEU A 18 4.76 -0.08 -6.54
C LEU A 18 4.30 0.62 -5.26
N SER A 19 3.54 1.72 -5.36
CA SER A 19 2.89 2.36 -4.20
C SER A 19 1.95 1.40 -3.49
N TRP A 20 1.14 0.67 -4.27
CA TRP A 20 0.15 -0.26 -3.75
C TRP A 20 0.82 -1.46 -3.04
N ILE A 21 1.86 -2.04 -3.63
CA ILE A 21 2.67 -3.11 -3.01
C ILE A 21 3.34 -2.60 -1.72
N SER A 22 3.89 -1.39 -1.74
CA SER A 22 4.53 -0.77 -0.56
C SER A 22 3.53 -0.54 0.58
N PHE A 23 2.30 -0.16 0.23
CA PHE A 23 1.19 -0.05 1.18
C PHE A 23 0.84 -1.41 1.78
N ASN A 24 0.68 -2.44 0.94
CA ASN A 24 0.36 -3.79 1.38
C ASN A 24 1.44 -4.36 2.32
N TYR A 25 2.72 -4.11 2.02
CA TYR A 25 3.84 -4.46 2.89
C TYR A 25 3.75 -3.81 4.27
N ARG A 26 3.31 -2.55 4.35
CA ARG A 26 3.07 -1.87 5.63
C ARG A 26 1.93 -2.54 6.41
N VAL A 27 0.84 -2.93 5.75
CA VAL A 27 -0.26 -3.66 6.41
C VAL A 27 0.24 -5.00 6.96
N LEU A 28 1.07 -5.73 6.21
CA LEU A 28 1.68 -6.98 6.68
C LEU A 28 2.60 -6.78 7.88
N SER A 29 3.29 -5.64 7.98
CA SER A 29 4.17 -5.35 9.11
C SER A 29 3.44 -5.32 10.46
N GLU A 30 2.15 -4.98 10.48
CA GLU A 30 1.31 -4.98 11.69
C GLU A 30 1.12 -6.39 12.27
N VAL A 31 1.25 -7.43 11.46
CA VAL A 31 1.17 -8.84 11.90
C VAL A 31 2.37 -9.22 12.78
N GLN A 32 3.50 -8.53 12.62
CA GLN A 32 4.75 -8.84 13.32
C GLN A 32 4.82 -8.23 14.73
N ASP A 33 3.97 -7.25 15.03
CA ASP A 33 3.93 -6.62 16.36
C ASP A 33 3.38 -7.60 17.41
N LYS A 34 4.27 -8.08 18.30
CA LYS A 34 3.92 -9.01 19.38
C LYS A 34 3.13 -8.36 20.50
N ASN A 35 3.07 -7.03 20.56
CA ASN A 35 2.26 -6.31 21.55
C ASN A 35 0.78 -6.26 21.16
N ARG A 36 0.43 -6.59 19.92
CA ARG A 36 -0.96 -6.68 19.47
C ARG A 36 -1.60 -8.01 19.89
N PRO A 37 -2.90 -8.01 20.25
CA PRO A 37 -3.68 -9.23 20.42
C PRO A 37 -3.57 -10.16 19.20
N LEU A 38 -3.62 -11.47 19.44
CA LEU A 38 -3.47 -12.47 18.38
C LEU A 38 -4.53 -12.32 17.28
N PHE A 39 -5.76 -11.97 17.64
CA PHE A 39 -6.86 -11.81 16.70
C PHE A 39 -6.66 -10.61 15.77
N ASP A 40 -6.11 -9.50 16.27
CA ASP A 40 -5.80 -8.32 15.46
C ASP A 40 -4.71 -8.66 14.44
N ARG A 41 -3.68 -9.41 14.85
CA ARG A 41 -2.62 -9.88 13.96
C ARG A 41 -3.16 -10.80 12.87
N MET A 42 -4.09 -11.70 13.21
CA MET A 42 -4.78 -12.55 12.24
C MET A 42 -5.65 -11.72 11.28
N SER A 43 -6.31 -10.67 11.77
CA SER A 43 -7.11 -9.76 10.95
C SER A 43 -6.23 -9.01 9.94
N PHE A 44 -5.08 -8.46 10.37
CA PHE A 44 -4.12 -7.84 9.46
C PHE A 44 -3.58 -8.80 8.41
N LEU A 45 -3.34 -10.07 8.78
CA LEU A 45 -2.92 -11.10 7.83
C LEU A 45 -4.00 -11.36 6.77
N ALA A 46 -5.26 -11.49 7.18
CA ALA A 46 -6.38 -11.69 6.28
C ALA A 46 -6.58 -10.49 5.34
N ILE A 47 -6.47 -9.26 5.85
CA ILE A 47 -6.53 -8.03 5.04
C ILE A 47 -5.39 -8.00 4.01
N THR A 48 -4.17 -8.35 4.42
CA THR A 48 -3.01 -8.40 3.53
C THR A 48 -3.25 -9.36 2.36
N ALA A 49 -3.75 -10.57 2.65
CA ALA A 49 -4.08 -11.57 1.65
C ALA A 49 -5.20 -11.11 0.70
N SER A 50 -6.33 -10.62 1.24
CA SER A 50 -7.45 -10.12 0.43
C SER A 50 -7.04 -8.97 -0.49
N ASN A 51 -6.23 -8.04 0.01
CA ASN A 51 -5.69 -6.97 -0.80
C ASN A 51 -4.85 -7.57 -1.94
N LEU A 52 -3.93 -8.49 -1.63
CA LEU A 52 -3.03 -9.07 -2.64
C LEU A 52 -3.82 -9.79 -3.75
N ASP A 53 -4.90 -10.49 -3.38
CA ASP A 53 -5.81 -11.10 -4.35
C ASP A 53 -6.43 -10.02 -5.26
N GLU A 54 -6.91 -8.91 -4.70
CA GLU A 54 -7.44 -7.77 -5.47
C GLU A 54 -6.41 -7.19 -6.45
N PHE A 55 -5.14 -7.09 -6.05
CA PHE A 55 -4.07 -6.60 -6.92
C PHE A 55 -3.85 -7.45 -8.18
N PHE A 56 -4.11 -8.76 -8.12
CA PHE A 56 -3.97 -9.63 -9.28
C PHE A 56 -5.24 -9.77 -10.11
N MET A 57 -6.41 -9.48 -9.53
CA MET A 57 -7.69 -9.60 -10.24
C MET A 57 -8.04 -8.36 -11.09
N ILE A 58 -7.44 -7.21 -10.79
CA ILE A 58 -7.67 -5.92 -11.49
C ILE A 58 -6.52 -5.65 -12.46
#